data_AF-A0A7K4BEJ3-F1
#
_entry.id   AF-A0A7K4BEJ3-F1
#
_cell.length_a   1.000
_cell.length_b   1.000
_cell.length_c   1.000
_cell.angle_alpha   90.00
_cell.angle_beta   90.00
_cell.angle_gamma   90.00
#
_symmetry.space_group_name_H-M   'P 1'
#
loop_
_entity.id
_entity.type
_entity.pdbx_description
1 polymer ?
#
loop_
_entity_poly.entity_id
_entity_poly.type
_entity_poly.pdbx_seq_one_letter_code
_entity_poly.pdbx_strand_id
1 'polypeptide(L)'
;GLSALARMPGSTIQVLGSERALFSHLRGGTPPPKHGIIFQHRRVHNAPREVRGRVARVLAAKLAIAARLDYFRGVFVPEFIDDAQRRIDEAGVAA
;
A
#
# COMPACT_ATOMS: atom_id res chain seq x y z
N GLY A 1 15.80 -2.78 4.40
CA GLY A 1 15.82 -4.24 4.63
C GLY A 1 14.48 -4.72 5.17
N LEU A 2 14.21 -6.03 5.13
CA LEU A 2 12.91 -6.62 5.48
C LEU A 2 12.43 -6.28 6.91
N SER A 3 13.34 -6.28 7.90
CA SER A 3 13.01 -5.91 9.28
C SER A 3 12.42 -4.50 9.41
N ALA A 4 12.95 -3.53 8.66
CA ALA A 4 12.43 -2.16 8.65
C ALA A 4 11.03 -2.12 8.03
N LEU A 5 10.81 -2.83 6.91
CA LEU A 5 9.51 -2.88 6.23
C LEU A 5 8.43 -3.52 7.11
N ALA A 6 8.76 -4.61 7.82
CA ALA A 6 7.83 -5.29 8.74
C ALA A 6 7.35 -4.40 9.90
N ARG A 7 8.16 -3.40 10.28
CA ARG A 7 7.85 -2.43 11.34
C ARG A 7 7.14 -1.18 10.84
N MET A 8 7.08 -0.96 9.53
CA MET A 8 6.37 0.20 8.97
C MET A 8 4.84 0.03 9.11
N PRO A 9 4.12 1.12 9.38
CA PRO A 9 2.66 1.12 9.24
C PRO A 9 2.28 1.12 7.75
N GLY A 10 1.06 0.68 7.45
CA GLY A 10 0.55 0.67 6.06
C GLY A 10 0.54 2.06 5.42
N SER A 11 0.32 3.12 6.20
CA SER A 11 0.39 4.51 5.71
C SER A 11 1.78 4.91 5.21
N THR A 12 2.86 4.46 5.85
CA THR A 12 4.22 4.70 5.38
C THR A 12 4.52 3.89 4.13
N ILE A 13 4.13 2.61 4.09
CA ILE A 13 4.28 1.76 2.90
C ILE A 13 3.52 2.34 1.71
N GLN A 14 2.34 2.92 1.94
CA GLN A 14 1.52 3.54 0.90
C GLN A 14 2.29 4.62 0.14
N VAL A 15 3.11 5.42 0.82
CA VAL A 15 3.81 6.58 0.25
C VAL A 15 5.32 6.38 0.11
N LEU A 16 5.83 5.17 0.37
CA LEU A 16 7.25 4.84 0.24
C LEU A 16 7.73 5.14 -1.19
N GLY A 17 8.82 5.90 -1.36
CA GLY A 17 9.30 6.36 -2.68
C GLY A 17 8.65 7.64 -3.20
N SER A 18 7.80 8.31 -2.40
CA SER A 18 7.22 9.63 -2.71
C SER A 18 7.68 10.73 -1.74
N GLU A 19 8.88 10.59 -1.18
CA GLU A 19 9.42 11.40 -0.10
C GLU A 19 9.37 12.90 -0.43
N ARG A 20 9.72 13.29 -1.67
CA ARG A 20 9.66 14.69 -2.09
C ARG A 20 8.25 15.29 -2.00
N ALA A 21 7.25 14.56 -2.49
CA ALA A 21 5.85 15.00 -2.42
C ALA A 21 5.32 14.99 -0.99
N LEU A 22 5.67 13.97 -0.21
CA LEU A 22 5.32 13.88 1.21
C LEU A 22 5.93 15.03 2.02
N PHE A 23 7.21 15.35 1.84
CA PHE A 23 7.86 16.46 2.52
C PHE A 23 7.29 17.81 2.08
N SER A 24 6.92 17.97 0.81
CA SER A 24 6.20 19.17 0.34
C SER A 24 4.85 19.33 1.05
N HIS A 25 4.09 18.24 1.22
CA HIS A 25 2.83 18.25 1.96
C HIS A 25 3.04 18.63 3.43
N LEU A 26 4.02 18.01 4.11
CA LEU A 26 4.28 18.25 5.53
C LEU A 26 4.78 19.67 5.83
N ARG A 27 5.52 20.30 4.90
CA ARG A 27 6.07 21.66 5.09
C ARG A 27 5.14 22.75 4.59
N GLY A 28 4.46 22.52 3.48
CA GLY A 28 3.75 23.54 2.72
C GLY A 28 2.26 23.28 2.53
N GLY A 29 1.71 22.19 3.08
CA GLY A 29 0.29 21.88 3.00
C GLY A 29 -0.21 21.51 1.59
N THR A 30 0.68 21.24 0.63
CA THR A 30 0.29 20.75 -0.70
C THR A 30 -0.47 19.42 -0.59
N PRO A 31 -1.34 19.03 -1.53
CA PRO A 31 -2.08 17.76 -1.39
C PRO A 31 -1.16 16.55 -1.16
N PRO A 32 -1.49 15.64 -0.22
CA PRO A 32 -0.63 14.50 0.11
C PRO A 32 -0.53 13.51 -1.06
N PRO A 33 0.62 12.82 -1.22
CA PRO A 33 0.75 11.75 -2.21
C PRO A 33 -0.21 10.60 -1.87
N LYS A 34 -0.99 10.15 -2.86
CA LYS A 34 -1.91 9.02 -2.69
C LYS A 34 -1.20 7.66 -2.68
N HIS A 35 -0.02 7.58 -3.28
CA HIS A 35 0.78 6.37 -3.44
C HIS A 35 2.24 6.73 -3.77
N GLY A 36 3.17 5.89 -3.38
CA GLY A 36 4.58 5.91 -3.81
C GLY A 36 4.86 4.80 -4.82
N ILE A 37 5.89 4.00 -4.57
CA ILE A 37 6.36 2.92 -5.45
C ILE A 37 5.27 1.88 -5.75
N ILE A 38 4.31 1.69 -4.83
CA ILE A 38 3.18 0.77 -5.00
C ILE A 38 2.26 1.13 -6.17
N PHE A 39 2.41 2.33 -6.76
CA PHE A 39 1.72 2.71 -8.00
C PHE A 39 2.06 1.79 -9.18
N GLN A 40 3.23 1.14 -9.17
CA GLN A 40 3.62 0.18 -10.21
C GLN A 40 2.78 -1.11 -10.18
N HIS A 41 2.08 -1.39 -9.08
CA HIS A 41 1.20 -2.55 -9.01
C HIS A 41 -0.02 -2.35 -9.91
N ARG A 42 -0.31 -3.32 -10.79
CA ARG A 42 -1.35 -3.21 -11.84
C ARG A 42 -2.70 -2.75 -11.30
N ARG A 43 -3.13 -3.25 -10.14
CA ARG A 43 -4.41 -2.84 -9.51
C ARG A 43 -4.44 -1.36 -9.12
N VAL A 44 -3.31 -0.77 -8.73
CA VAL A 44 -3.22 0.67 -8.40
C VAL A 44 -3.06 1.50 -9.67
N HIS A 45 -2.18 1.08 -10.59
CA HIS A 45 -1.92 1.79 -11.84
C HIS A 45 -3.19 1.94 -12.69
N ASN A 46 -3.93 0.84 -12.86
CA ASN A 46 -5.12 0.78 -13.71
C ASN A 46 -6.38 1.30 -13.01
N ALA A 47 -6.34 1.56 -11.71
CA ALA A 47 -7.51 2.08 -10.99
C ALA A 47 -7.87 3.51 -11.45
N PRO A 48 -9.17 3.82 -11.64
CA PRO A 48 -9.65 5.18 -11.84
C PRO A 48 -9.17 6.12 -10.74
N ARG A 49 -9.00 7.41 -11.04
CA ARG A 49 -8.38 8.39 -10.13
C ARG A 49 -9.14 8.55 -8.82
N GLU A 50 -10.44 8.29 -8.85
CA GLU A 50 -11.43 8.40 -7.78
C GLU A 50 -11.21 7.30 -6.73
N VAL A 51 -11.02 6.05 -7.18
CA VAL A 51 -10.83 4.88 -6.31
C VAL A 51 -9.36 4.53 -6.06
N ARG A 52 -8.42 5.04 -6.86
CA ARG A 52 -6.98 4.70 -6.76
C ARG A 52 -6.40 4.89 -5.36
N GLY A 53 -6.79 5.95 -4.66
CA GLY A 53 -6.33 6.17 -3.27
C GLY A 53 -6.85 5.10 -2.31
N ARG A 54 -8.07 4.61 -2.52
CA ARG A 54 -8.66 3.49 -1.75
C ARG A 54 -7.90 2.19 -2.03
N VAL A 55 -7.65 1.87 -3.31
CA VAL A 55 -6.89 0.68 -3.72
C VAL A 55 -5.47 0.71 -3.16
N ALA A 56 -4.76 1.84 -3.30
CA ALA A 56 -3.40 2.00 -2.77
C ALA A 56 -3.34 1.78 -1.25
N ARG A 57 -4.32 2.30 -0.51
CA ARG A 57 -4.41 2.13 0.95
C ARG A 57 -4.62 0.66 1.34
N VAL A 58 -5.54 -0.04 0.66
CA VAL A 58 -5.81 -1.46 0.94
C VAL A 58 -4.59 -2.32 0.59
N LEU A 59 -3.97 -2.08 -0.58
CA LEU A 59 -2.74 -2.77 -0.96
C LEU A 59 -1.63 -2.56 0.07
N ALA A 60 -1.38 -1.32 0.50
CA ALA A 60 -0.34 -1.03 1.47
C ALA A 60 -0.60 -1.68 2.84
N ALA A 61 -1.86 -1.74 3.28
CA ALA A 61 -2.23 -2.45 4.50
C ALA A 61 -1.96 -3.96 4.41
N LYS A 62 -2.28 -4.59 3.27
CA LYS A 62 -1.97 -6.01 3.03
C LYS A 62 -0.47 -6.25 2.91
N LEU A 63 0.30 -5.39 2.25
CA LEU A 63 1.76 -5.46 2.21
C LEU A 63 2.39 -5.35 3.60
N ALA A 64 1.84 -4.51 4.49
CA ALA A 64 2.33 -4.41 5.87
C ALA A 64 2.14 -5.72 6.64
N ILE A 65 1.03 -6.42 6.43
CA ILE A 65 0.78 -7.73 7.05
C ILE A 65 1.70 -8.79 6.42
N ALA A 66 1.81 -8.82 5.10
CA ALA A 66 2.70 -9.74 4.38
C ALA A 66 4.15 -9.62 4.88
N ALA A 67 4.69 -8.39 4.95
CA ALA A 67 6.04 -8.15 5.44
C ALA A 67 6.25 -8.64 6.89
N ARG A 68 5.21 -8.58 7.74
CA ARG A 68 5.26 -9.12 9.11
C ARG A 68 5.20 -10.64 9.14
N LEU A 69 4.37 -11.26 8.29
CA LEU A 69 4.34 -12.72 8.15
C LEU A 69 5.69 -13.25 7.70
N ASP A 70 6.27 -12.65 6.65
CA ASP A 70 7.57 -13.03 6.11
C ASP A 70 8.69 -12.87 7.15
N TYR A 71 8.70 -11.76 7.89
CA TYR A 71 9.78 -11.46 8.83
C TYR A 71 9.67 -12.20 10.17
N PHE A 72 8.47 -12.27 10.77
CA PHE A 72 8.30 -12.82 12.13
C PHE A 72 7.91 -14.30 12.14
N ARG A 73 7.25 -14.80 11.09
CA ARG A 73 6.83 -16.21 11.02
C ARG A 73 7.63 -16.99 9.98
N GLY A 74 8.02 -16.37 8.86
CA GLY A 74 8.73 -17.05 7.79
C GLY A 74 7.91 -18.16 7.12
N VAL A 75 6.58 -18.08 7.19
CA VAL A 75 5.65 -19.08 6.63
C VAL A 75 4.85 -18.49 5.48
N PHE A 76 4.65 -19.30 4.44
CA PHE A 76 3.72 -18.98 3.36
C PHE A 76 2.29 -19.29 3.81
N VAL A 77 1.38 -18.32 3.65
CA VAL A 77 -0.04 -18.44 4.03
C VAL A 77 -0.90 -18.19 2.79
N PRO A 78 -1.25 -19.23 2.02
CA PRO A 78 -2.03 -19.10 0.78
C PRO A 78 -3.35 -18.36 0.99
N GLU A 79 -4.07 -18.65 2.07
CA GLU A 79 -5.38 -18.09 2.39
C GLU A 79 -5.32 -16.57 2.60
N PHE A 80 -4.18 -16.07 3.09
CA PHE A 80 -3.93 -14.65 3.23
C PHE A 80 -3.78 -13.97 1.87
N ILE A 81 -3.12 -14.63 0.91
CA ILE A 81 -2.96 -14.08 -0.45
C ILE A 81 -4.32 -13.93 -1.12
N ASP A 82 -5.18 -14.95 -1.01
CA ASP A 82 -6.53 -14.92 -1.59
C ASP A 82 -7.40 -13.83 -0.95
N ASP A 83 -7.42 -13.72 0.39
CA ASP A 83 -8.12 -12.62 1.08
C ASP A 83 -7.55 -11.25 0.70
N ALA A 84 -6.23 -11.12 0.62
CA ALA A 84 -5.58 -9.87 0.25
C ALA A 84 -6.00 -9.42 -1.16
N GLN A 85 -5.97 -10.33 -2.13
CA GLN A 85 -6.38 -10.06 -3.51
C GLN A 85 -7.86 -9.67 -3.58
N ARG A 86 -8.75 -10.45 -2.94
CA ARG A 86 -10.19 -10.13 -2.87
C ARG A 86 -10.43 -8.72 -2.34
N ARG A 87 -9.78 -8.34 -1.23
CA ARG A 87 -9.94 -7.01 -0.63
C ARG A 87 -9.42 -5.89 -1.53
N ILE A 88 -8.32 -6.12 -2.27
CA ILE A 88 -7.77 -5.16 -3.23
C ILE A 88 -8.75 -4.97 -4.40
N ASP A 89 -9.36 -6.06 -4.87
CA ASP A 89 -10.30 -6.04 -5.98
C ASP A 89 -11.61 -5.33 -5.60
N GLU A 90 -12.17 -5.64 -4.42
CA GLU A 90 -13.32 -4.92 -3.83
C GLU A 90 -13.07 -3.41 -3.73
N ALA A 91 -11.85 -3.01 -3.36
CA ALA A 91 -11.49 -1.59 -3.25
C ALA A 91 -11.45 -0.86 -4.61
N GLY A 92 -11.31 -1.61 -5.71
CA GLY A 92 -11.28 -1.10 -7.08
C GLY A 92 -12.66 -0.92 -7.70
N VAL A 93 -13.71 -1.48 -7.10
CA VAL A 93 -15.08 -1.31 -7.57
C VAL A 93 -15.56 0.11 -7.22
N ALA A 94 -15.94 0.88 -8.24
CA ALA A 94 -16.62 2.16 -8.04
C ALA A 94 -17.98 1.91 -7.37
N ALA A 95 -18.26 2.69 -6.32
CA ALA A 95 -19.57 2.67 -5.68
C ALA A 95 -20.57 3.47 -6.51
#